data_AF-A0A7S1NNR1-F1
#
_entry.id   AF-A0A7S1NNR1-F1
#
_cell.length_a   1.000
_cell.length_b   1.000
_cell.length_c   1.000
_cell.angle_alpha   90.00
_cell.angle_beta   90.00
_cell.angle_gamma   90.00
#
_symmetry.space_group_name_H-M   'P 1'
#
loop_
_entity.id
_entity.type
_entity.pdbx_description
1 polymer ?
#
loop_
_entity_poly.entity_id
_entity_poly.type
_entity_poly.pdbx_seq_one_letter_code
_entity_poly.pdbx_strand_id
1 'polypeptide(L)'
;RQFDRQWGRVASRCAPLEEWIAKVPCTQPLPSKPTTIDTSHFQRYNDSFLVPHYDALGEWTVSSATATYWVVQVPARLQRALRCSEVWLNFSRVFDPIGSLPGDLLENVEQRIKGMQLRSRMQDHSFRQYIMAVLTRQAAWLEGTRLSHKIVGGLIRGLRVENVSGPDSTIIQSFAKGLNYAFDTLLPLSIGQWKFSHFSAIHKEVCQLENPKLLGIPRKDDINVPYGLSVPNALGYEVPYLTEVYEHWLGYVSRTGCTHRVLLALDAFMVFYHIHPFMDCNTRVSQILMNTLLLRQDIPPVQLLLFMNKVQLRQMQD
;
A
#
# COMPACT_ATOMS: atom_id res chain seq x y z
N ARG A 1 6.99 -5.12 -28.35
CA ARG A 1 7.85 -5.98 -29.23
C ARG A 1 9.36 -5.81 -29.00
N GLN A 2 9.98 -4.61 -29.15
CA GLN A 2 11.37 -4.40 -28.70
C GLN A 2 11.48 -4.26 -27.17
N PHE A 3 10.42 -3.73 -26.54
CA PHE A 3 10.25 -3.57 -25.09
C PHE A 3 10.19 -4.93 -24.34
N ASP A 4 9.47 -5.93 -24.87
CA ASP A 4 9.37 -7.29 -24.29
C ASP A 4 10.73 -8.00 -24.18
N ARG A 5 11.68 -7.66 -25.06
CA ARG A 5 13.04 -8.24 -25.06
C ARG A 5 13.99 -7.60 -24.04
N GLN A 6 13.68 -6.40 -23.54
CA GLN A 6 14.43 -5.77 -22.45
C GLN A 6 13.82 -6.13 -21.09
N TRP A 7 12.50 -6.17 -20.98
CA TRP A 7 11.83 -6.59 -19.75
C TRP A 7 12.07 -8.08 -19.42
N GLY A 8 12.07 -8.96 -20.44
CA GLY A 8 12.46 -10.36 -20.27
C GLY A 8 13.90 -10.57 -19.77
N ARG A 9 14.78 -9.56 -19.83
CA ARG A 9 16.16 -9.62 -19.29
C ARG A 9 16.29 -9.09 -17.86
N VAL A 10 15.36 -8.27 -17.38
CA VAL A 10 15.30 -7.83 -15.97
C VAL A 10 14.49 -8.84 -15.15
N ALA A 11 13.35 -9.31 -15.68
CA ALA A 11 12.54 -10.35 -15.07
C ALA A 11 13.27 -11.70 -14.94
N SER A 12 14.25 -12.02 -15.82
CA SER A 12 15.05 -13.26 -15.75
C SER A 12 16.24 -13.20 -14.79
N ARG A 13 16.64 -12.02 -14.30
CA ARG A 13 17.71 -11.86 -13.28
C ARG A 13 17.20 -11.96 -11.85
N CYS A 14 15.88 -11.85 -11.70
CA CYS A 14 15.19 -11.99 -10.44
C CYS A 14 14.62 -13.39 -10.48
N ALA A 15 14.96 -14.27 -9.53
CA ALA A 15 14.18 -15.49 -9.39
C ALA A 15 12.71 -15.06 -9.33
N PRO A 16 11.81 -15.59 -10.18
CA PRO A 16 10.43 -15.16 -10.17
C PRO A 16 9.95 -15.28 -8.73
N LEU A 17 9.19 -14.29 -8.25
CA LEU A 17 8.65 -14.28 -6.89
C LEU A 17 8.02 -15.64 -6.52
N GLU A 18 7.49 -16.32 -7.54
CA GLU A 18 7.04 -17.72 -7.58
C GLU A 18 8.07 -18.76 -7.07
N GLU A 19 9.34 -18.69 -7.48
CA GLU A 19 10.41 -19.63 -7.07
C GLU A 19 10.88 -19.39 -5.63
N TRP A 20 10.79 -18.14 -5.15
CA TRP A 20 11.08 -17.81 -3.76
C TRP A 20 9.92 -18.22 -2.84
N ILE A 21 8.68 -17.99 -3.26
CA ILE A 21 7.47 -18.42 -2.54
C ILE A 21 7.38 -19.96 -2.48
N ALA A 22 7.79 -20.68 -3.52
CA ALA A 22 7.89 -22.15 -3.50
C ALA A 22 8.87 -22.66 -2.41
N LYS A 23 9.77 -21.81 -1.92
CA LYS A 23 10.73 -22.10 -0.84
C LYS A 23 10.28 -21.59 0.52
N VAL A 24 9.24 -20.75 0.60
CA VAL A 24 8.60 -20.39 1.87
C VAL A 24 7.68 -21.55 2.24
N PRO A 25 7.91 -22.24 3.38
CA PRO A 25 7.10 -23.38 3.74
C PRO A 25 5.68 -22.91 4.04
N CYS A 26 4.76 -23.12 3.10
CA CYS A 26 3.41 -23.49 3.50
C CYS A 26 3.59 -24.78 4.29
N THR A 27 3.60 -24.68 5.61
CA THR A 27 3.80 -25.81 6.50
C THR A 27 2.59 -26.73 6.36
N GLN A 28 2.59 -27.62 5.36
CA GLN A 28 2.12 -29.02 5.33
C GLN A 28 2.10 -29.55 3.87
N PRO A 29 2.54 -30.79 3.61
CA PRO A 29 2.59 -31.36 2.26
C PRO A 29 1.19 -31.55 1.66
N LEU A 30 1.07 -31.31 0.35
CA LEU A 30 -0.11 -31.67 -0.44
C LEU A 30 -0.35 -33.20 -0.36
N PRO A 31 -1.61 -33.66 -0.33
CA PRO A 31 -1.90 -35.09 -0.36
C PRO A 31 -1.35 -35.73 -1.63
N SER A 32 -0.62 -36.83 -1.49
CA SER A 32 0.10 -37.53 -2.55
C SER A 32 -0.78 -38.32 -3.53
N LYS A 33 -2.11 -38.12 -3.50
CA LYS A 33 -3.04 -38.81 -4.39
C LYS A 33 -4.06 -37.83 -4.97
N PRO A 34 -4.32 -37.86 -6.30
CA PRO A 34 -5.39 -37.10 -6.91
C PRO A 34 -6.73 -37.65 -6.40
N THR A 35 -7.44 -36.83 -5.62
CA THR A 35 -8.83 -37.11 -5.25
C THR A 35 -9.69 -36.80 -6.47
N THR A 36 -10.41 -37.80 -7.00
CA THR A 36 -11.49 -37.58 -7.97
C THR A 36 -12.49 -36.59 -7.38
N ILE A 37 -12.73 -35.47 -8.08
CA ILE A 37 -13.69 -34.46 -7.67
C ILE A 37 -15.10 -35.01 -7.96
N ASP A 38 -15.87 -35.24 -6.91
CA ASP A 38 -17.28 -35.61 -7.01
C ASP A 38 -18.09 -34.39 -7.47
N THR A 39 -18.68 -34.47 -8.66
CA THR A 39 -19.45 -33.38 -9.28
C THR A 39 -20.86 -33.23 -8.71
N SER A 40 -21.29 -34.10 -7.79
CA SER A 40 -22.62 -34.03 -7.15
C SER A 40 -22.79 -32.83 -6.21
N HIS A 41 -21.70 -32.12 -5.86
CA HIS A 41 -21.70 -30.97 -4.94
C HIS A 41 -21.65 -29.58 -5.63
N PHE A 42 -21.87 -29.51 -6.94
CA PHE A 42 -21.87 -28.24 -7.69
C PHE A 42 -23.27 -27.62 -7.65
N GLN A 43 -23.41 -26.46 -6.99
CA GLN A 43 -24.64 -25.66 -7.03
C GLN A 43 -24.48 -24.50 -8.03
N ARG A 44 -25.47 -24.35 -8.93
CA ARG A 44 -25.48 -23.30 -9.95
C ARG A 44 -26.19 -22.06 -9.41
N TYR A 45 -25.52 -20.91 -9.50
CA TYR A 45 -26.09 -19.60 -9.18
C TYR A 45 -26.06 -18.70 -10.41
N ASN A 46 -27.11 -17.90 -10.58
CA ASN A 46 -27.22 -16.89 -11.64
C ASN A 46 -27.45 -15.54 -10.97
N ASP A 47 -26.44 -14.67 -11.01
CA ASP A 47 -26.57 -13.31 -10.50
C ASP A 47 -26.60 -12.31 -11.65
N SER A 48 -27.55 -11.38 -11.57
CA SER A 48 -27.65 -10.23 -12.46
C SER A 48 -27.00 -9.03 -11.78
N PHE A 49 -26.03 -8.40 -12.44
CA PHE A 49 -25.42 -7.16 -11.97
C PHE A 49 -25.40 -6.11 -13.06
N LEU A 50 -25.40 -4.85 -12.62
CA LEU A 50 -25.34 -3.69 -13.47
C LEU A 50 -23.87 -3.35 -13.74
N VAL A 51 -23.47 -3.35 -15.01
CA VAL A 51 -22.11 -2.99 -15.44
C VAL A 51 -22.16 -1.60 -16.07
N PRO A 52 -21.58 -0.59 -15.39
CA PRO A 52 -21.51 0.73 -15.97
C PRO A 52 -20.37 0.76 -17.00
N HIS A 53 -20.62 1.33 -18.17
CA HIS A 53 -19.64 1.46 -19.25
C HIS A 53 -19.84 2.77 -20.01
N TYR A 54 -18.79 3.20 -20.70
CA TYR A 54 -18.83 4.35 -21.59
C TYR A 54 -19.34 3.92 -22.96
N ASP A 55 -20.33 4.64 -23.48
CA ASP A 55 -20.76 4.45 -24.87
C ASP A 55 -19.77 5.09 -25.86
N ALA A 56 -20.04 4.94 -27.15
CA ALA A 56 -19.20 5.48 -28.21
C ALA A 56 -19.12 7.02 -28.23
N LEU A 57 -19.99 7.70 -27.47
CA LEU A 57 -20.02 9.15 -27.32
C LEU A 57 -19.34 9.61 -26.01
N GLY A 58 -18.89 8.69 -25.17
CA GLY A 58 -18.26 8.99 -23.90
C GLY A 58 -19.26 9.33 -22.79
N GLU A 59 -20.53 8.94 -22.93
CA GLU A 59 -21.52 9.07 -21.87
C GLU A 59 -21.64 7.79 -21.02
N TRP A 60 -22.01 7.97 -19.75
CA TRP A 60 -22.21 6.86 -18.82
C TRP A 60 -23.51 6.14 -19.12
N THR A 61 -23.42 4.85 -19.43
CA THR A 61 -24.57 3.96 -19.57
C THR A 61 -24.42 2.74 -18.67
N VAL A 62 -25.53 2.06 -18.39
CA VAL A 62 -25.56 0.89 -17.52
C VAL A 62 -26.22 -0.25 -18.28
N SER A 63 -25.54 -1.38 -18.42
CA SER A 63 -26.11 -2.62 -18.98
C SER A 63 -26.25 -3.68 -17.91
N SER A 64 -27.28 -4.53 -18.03
CA SER A 64 -27.41 -5.70 -17.17
C SER A 64 -26.57 -6.84 -17.74
N ALA A 65 -25.64 -7.37 -16.94
CA ALA A 65 -24.93 -8.61 -17.22
C ALA A 65 -25.39 -9.69 -16.25
N THR A 66 -25.51 -10.93 -16.75
CA THR A 66 -25.77 -12.11 -15.92
C THR A 66 -24.50 -12.95 -15.88
N ALA A 67 -23.98 -13.23 -14.68
CA ALA A 67 -22.96 -14.25 -14.52
C ALA A 67 -23.57 -15.50 -13.93
N THR A 68 -23.33 -16.63 -14.59
CA THR A 68 -23.52 -17.95 -14.01
C THR A 68 -22.22 -18.38 -13.37
N TYR A 69 -22.24 -18.69 -12.09
CA TYR A 69 -21.11 -19.33 -11.41
C TYR A 69 -21.56 -20.61 -10.70
N TRP A 70 -20.62 -21.55 -10.59
CA TRP A 70 -20.81 -22.82 -9.92
C TRP A 70 -20.08 -22.78 -8.60
N VAL A 71 -20.81 -22.93 -7.50
CA VAL A 71 -20.23 -23.03 -6.15
C VAL A 71 -19.99 -24.49 -5.86
N VAL A 72 -18.74 -24.84 -5.56
CA VAL A 72 -18.33 -26.18 -5.18
C VAL A 72 -18.08 -26.19 -3.68
N GLN A 73 -18.74 -27.09 -2.95
CA GLN A 73 -18.33 -27.37 -1.57
C GLN A 73 -17.01 -28.15 -1.58
N VAL A 74 -15.91 -27.42 -1.44
CA VAL A 74 -14.58 -28.02 -1.38
C VAL A 74 -14.31 -28.53 0.05
N PRO A 75 -13.73 -29.73 0.26
CA PRO A 75 -13.33 -30.19 1.58
C PRO A 75 -12.36 -29.22 2.26
N ALA A 76 -12.48 -29.02 3.57
CA ALA A 76 -11.73 -28.00 4.34
C ALA A 76 -10.19 -28.03 4.15
N ARG A 77 -9.62 -29.18 3.76
CA ARG A 77 -8.18 -29.33 3.43
C ARG A 77 -7.83 -28.79 2.04
N LEU A 78 -8.64 -29.03 1.01
CA LEU A 78 -8.45 -28.42 -0.31
C LEU A 78 -8.80 -26.93 -0.30
N GLN A 79 -9.76 -26.51 0.53
CA GLN A 79 -10.03 -25.09 0.74
C GLN A 79 -8.77 -24.34 1.18
N ARG A 80 -7.89 -24.91 2.03
CA ARG A 80 -6.64 -24.24 2.43
C ARG A 80 -5.63 -24.11 1.29
N ALA A 81 -5.49 -25.13 0.44
CA ALA A 81 -4.59 -25.07 -0.72
C ALA A 81 -5.11 -24.10 -1.79
N LEU A 82 -6.42 -24.07 -2.04
CA LEU A 82 -7.06 -23.10 -2.93
C LEU A 82 -7.05 -21.67 -2.34
N ARG A 83 -7.12 -21.53 -1.01
CA ARG A 83 -6.98 -20.24 -0.32
C ARG A 83 -5.58 -19.65 -0.49
N CYS A 84 -4.52 -20.46 -0.53
CA CYS A 84 -3.19 -19.95 -0.90
C CYS A 84 -3.15 -19.40 -2.33
N SER A 85 -3.88 -20.02 -3.26
CA SER A 85 -4.01 -19.51 -4.64
C SER A 85 -4.92 -18.28 -4.78
N GLU A 86 -5.97 -18.14 -3.96
CA GLU A 86 -6.81 -16.91 -3.92
C GLU A 86 -6.09 -15.74 -3.27
N VAL A 87 -5.39 -15.98 -2.16
CA VAL A 87 -4.50 -15.00 -1.52
C VAL A 87 -3.42 -14.55 -2.52
N TRP A 88 -2.87 -15.48 -3.31
CA TRP A 88 -1.95 -15.17 -4.40
C TRP A 88 -2.61 -14.39 -5.54
N LEU A 89 -3.82 -14.75 -5.98
CA LEU A 89 -4.56 -14.00 -6.99
C LEU A 89 -4.85 -12.57 -6.54
N ASN A 90 -5.22 -12.38 -5.27
CA ASN A 90 -5.44 -11.05 -4.70
C ASN A 90 -4.12 -10.27 -4.61
N PHE A 91 -3.03 -10.91 -4.16
CA PHE A 91 -1.71 -10.29 -4.11
C PHE A 91 -1.18 -9.95 -5.51
N SER A 92 -1.28 -10.85 -6.49
CA SER A 92 -0.79 -10.65 -7.87
C SER A 92 -1.60 -9.61 -8.64
N ARG A 93 -2.92 -9.52 -8.41
CA ARG A 93 -3.79 -8.47 -8.99
C ARG A 93 -3.39 -7.05 -8.57
N VAL A 94 -2.77 -6.88 -7.40
CA VAL A 94 -2.23 -5.59 -6.94
C VAL A 94 -0.92 -5.23 -7.63
N PHE A 95 -0.13 -6.22 -8.06
CA PHE A 95 1.13 -6.01 -8.78
C PHE A 95 0.95 -5.74 -10.28
N ASP A 96 -0.20 -6.12 -10.86
CA ASP A 96 -0.46 -5.99 -12.29
C ASP A 96 -0.91 -4.59 -12.84
N PRO A 97 -1.16 -3.50 -12.08
CA PRO A 97 -1.56 -2.22 -12.67
C PRO A 97 -0.47 -1.14 -12.81
N ILE A 98 0.73 -1.27 -12.23
CA ILE A 98 1.82 -0.30 -12.51
C ILE A 98 2.63 -0.79 -13.71
N GLY A 99 1.91 -1.06 -14.80
CA GLY A 99 2.48 -1.27 -16.11
C GLY A 99 3.25 -0.01 -16.54
N SER A 100 4.58 -0.13 -16.53
CA SER A 100 5.54 0.71 -17.23
C SER A 100 5.33 2.23 -17.12
N LEU A 101 5.80 2.84 -16.03
CA LEU A 101 6.26 4.22 -16.15
C LEU A 101 7.34 4.25 -17.25
N PRO A 102 7.32 5.23 -18.17
CA PRO A 102 8.34 5.36 -19.19
C PRO A 102 9.74 5.36 -18.56
N GLY A 103 10.65 4.52 -19.07
CA GLY A 103 11.98 4.36 -18.45
C GLY A 103 12.78 5.66 -18.41
N ASP A 104 12.58 6.52 -19.41
CA ASP A 104 13.12 7.87 -19.51
C ASP A 104 12.60 8.79 -18.39
N LEU A 105 11.34 8.65 -17.95
CA LEU A 105 10.82 9.42 -16.82
C LEU A 105 11.52 9.04 -15.51
N LEU A 106 11.69 7.74 -15.27
CA LEU A 106 12.38 7.24 -14.08
C LEU A 106 13.85 7.67 -14.06
N GLU A 107 14.53 7.56 -15.19
CA GLU A 107 15.93 8.02 -15.33
C GLU A 107 16.05 9.54 -15.10
N ASN A 108 15.11 10.33 -15.64
CA ASN A 108 15.07 11.77 -15.40
C ASN A 108 14.89 12.13 -13.92
N VAL A 109 14.05 11.39 -13.20
CA VAL A 109 13.91 11.55 -11.74
C VAL A 109 15.23 11.23 -11.06
N GLU A 110 15.87 10.11 -11.38
CA GLU A 110 17.16 9.73 -10.79
C GLU A 110 18.26 10.76 -11.03
N GLN A 111 18.34 11.33 -12.23
CA GLN A 111 19.32 12.38 -12.54
C GLN A 111 19.07 13.66 -11.73
N ARG A 112 17.81 14.06 -11.57
CA ARG A 112 17.46 15.27 -10.81
C ARG A 112 17.73 15.17 -9.31
N ILE A 113 17.64 13.96 -8.75
CA ILE A 113 17.85 13.73 -7.32
C ILE A 113 19.28 13.30 -6.99
N LYS A 114 20.10 13.03 -8.01
CA LYS A 114 21.48 12.61 -7.84
C LYS A 114 22.25 13.65 -7.01
N GLY A 115 22.87 13.19 -5.92
CA GLY A 115 23.67 14.03 -5.04
C GLY A 115 22.90 14.81 -3.98
N MET A 116 21.57 14.68 -3.88
CA MET A 116 20.80 15.36 -2.83
C MET A 116 21.09 14.85 -1.40
N GLN A 117 21.59 13.61 -1.27
CA GLN A 117 21.92 12.94 0.01
C GLN A 117 20.84 13.15 1.09
N LEU A 118 19.57 13.01 0.73
CA LEU A 118 18.45 13.38 1.58
C LEU A 118 18.45 12.65 2.92
N ARG A 119 18.90 11.39 2.93
CA ARG A 119 19.00 10.60 4.15
C ARG A 119 19.97 11.22 5.15
N SER A 120 21.12 11.73 4.72
CA SER A 120 22.06 12.41 5.63
C SER A 120 21.50 13.76 6.08
N ARG A 121 20.81 14.48 5.19
CA ARG A 121 20.14 15.75 5.51
C ARG A 121 19.00 15.60 6.52
N MET A 122 18.42 14.41 6.71
CA MET A 122 17.43 14.18 7.77
C MET A 122 18.00 14.34 9.19
N GLN A 123 19.33 14.41 9.35
CA GLN A 123 19.98 14.78 10.62
C GLN A 123 19.92 16.29 10.87
N ASP A 124 19.78 17.11 9.83
CA ASP A 124 19.55 18.55 9.98
C ASP A 124 18.12 18.79 10.48
N HIS A 125 18.02 19.42 11.65
CA HIS A 125 16.74 19.66 12.31
C HIS A 125 15.80 20.48 11.41
N SER A 126 16.30 21.50 10.73
CA SER A 126 15.46 22.39 9.90
C SER A 126 14.90 21.65 8.68
N PHE A 127 15.73 20.87 7.99
CA PHE A 127 15.30 20.04 6.88
C PHE A 127 14.29 18.98 7.31
N ARG A 128 14.54 18.30 8.44
CA ARG A 128 13.60 17.33 9.00
C ARG A 128 12.25 17.96 9.31
N GLN A 129 12.23 19.11 9.98
CA GLN A 129 10.99 19.85 10.29
C GLN A 129 10.25 20.26 9.03
N TYR A 130 10.96 20.71 8.00
CA TYR A 130 10.36 21.04 6.70
C TYR A 130 9.67 19.82 6.07
N ILE A 131 10.35 18.67 5.99
CA ILE A 131 9.77 17.44 5.44
C ILE A 131 8.56 16.99 6.25
N MET A 132 8.65 17.03 7.58
CA MET A 132 7.53 16.71 8.47
C MET A 132 6.33 17.62 8.22
N ALA A 133 6.55 18.94 8.11
CA ALA A 133 5.49 19.90 7.86
C ALA A 133 4.80 19.67 6.51
N VAL A 134 5.58 19.43 5.46
CA VAL A 134 5.08 19.17 4.10
C VAL A 134 4.21 17.91 4.05
N LEU A 135 4.70 16.81 4.64
CA LEU A 135 3.98 15.53 4.64
C LEU A 135 2.75 15.56 5.55
N THR A 136 2.86 16.19 6.72
CA THR A 136 1.73 16.31 7.65
C THR A 136 0.61 17.16 7.06
N ARG A 137 0.93 18.28 6.41
CA ARG A 137 -0.06 19.10 5.69
C ARG A 137 -0.83 18.26 4.68
N GLN A 138 -0.10 17.48 3.89
CA GLN A 138 -0.68 16.70 2.82
C GLN A 138 -1.60 15.58 3.34
N ALA A 139 -1.16 14.84 4.36
CA ALA A 139 -1.99 13.82 4.99
C ALA A 139 -3.27 14.41 5.57
N ALA A 140 -3.16 15.53 6.29
CA ALA A 140 -4.31 16.22 6.85
C ALA A 140 -5.30 16.63 5.73
N TRP A 141 -4.82 17.11 4.59
CA TRP A 141 -5.70 17.50 3.49
C TRP A 141 -6.45 16.33 2.85
N LEU A 142 -5.77 15.19 2.68
CA LEU A 142 -6.41 13.99 2.13
C LEU A 142 -7.55 13.49 3.03
N GLU A 143 -7.43 13.70 4.34
CA GLU A 143 -8.47 13.42 5.35
C GLU A 143 -9.55 14.53 5.39
N GLY A 144 -9.53 15.49 4.47
CA GLY A 144 -10.54 16.55 4.37
C GLY A 144 -10.40 17.69 5.37
N THR A 145 -9.31 17.72 6.15
CA THR A 145 -9.07 18.81 7.12
C THR A 145 -8.83 20.14 6.41
N ARG A 146 -9.31 21.23 7.02
CA ARG A 146 -9.12 22.60 6.50
C ARG A 146 -8.01 23.28 7.28
N LEU A 147 -6.79 22.86 7.02
CA LEU A 147 -5.61 23.50 7.59
C LEU A 147 -5.45 24.94 7.09
N SER A 148 -5.50 25.91 7.99
CA SER A 148 -5.19 27.29 7.61
C SER A 148 -3.73 27.40 7.12
N HIS A 149 -3.49 28.21 6.08
CA HIS A 149 -2.14 28.53 5.61
C HIS A 149 -1.22 29.05 6.73
N LYS A 150 -1.80 29.68 7.77
CA LYS A 150 -1.08 30.15 8.96
C LYS A 150 -0.49 29.00 9.78
N ILE A 151 -1.24 27.91 9.97
CA ILE A 151 -0.78 26.72 10.69
C ILE A 151 0.31 26.02 9.86
N VAL A 152 0.09 25.86 8.56
CA VAL A 152 1.07 25.25 7.64
C VAL A 152 2.38 26.04 7.59
N GLY A 153 2.30 27.34 7.32
CA GLY A 153 3.47 28.22 7.33
C GLY A 153 4.12 28.29 8.71
N GLY A 154 3.33 28.09 9.76
CA GLY A 154 3.81 27.86 11.11
C GLY A 154 4.69 26.64 11.23
N LEU A 155 4.16 25.46 10.86
CA LEU A 155 4.88 24.18 10.89
C LEU A 155 6.18 24.25 10.07
N ILE A 156 6.14 24.86 8.88
CA ILE A 156 7.32 25.09 8.02
C ILE A 156 8.37 25.97 8.70
N ARG A 157 7.95 26.97 9.50
CA ARG A 157 8.84 27.85 10.27
C ARG A 157 9.26 27.27 11.62
N GLY A 158 9.01 25.99 11.86
CA GLY A 158 9.38 25.32 13.10
C GLY A 158 8.42 25.54 14.26
N LEU A 159 7.16 25.93 14.02
CA LEU A 159 6.14 25.66 15.04
C LEU A 159 6.13 24.17 15.29
N ARG A 160 6.35 23.80 16.55
CA ARG A 160 6.21 22.43 16.99
C ARG A 160 4.79 21.97 16.72
N VAL A 161 4.65 20.74 16.21
CA VAL A 161 3.36 20.17 15.87
C VAL A 161 2.45 20.09 17.10
N GLU A 162 3.03 19.93 18.28
CA GLU A 162 2.32 19.96 19.57
C GLU A 162 1.54 21.27 19.82
N ASN A 163 1.94 22.37 19.19
CA ASN A 163 1.33 23.69 19.38
C ASN A 163 0.16 23.95 18.42
N VAL A 164 -0.17 23.00 17.53
CA VAL A 164 -1.32 23.13 16.64
C VAL A 164 -2.60 22.89 17.45
N SER A 165 -3.52 23.86 17.42
CA SER A 165 -4.85 23.78 18.03
C SER A 165 -5.96 23.89 16.97
N GLY A 166 -7.13 23.35 17.28
CA GLY A 166 -8.31 23.37 16.40
C GLY A 166 -8.93 21.99 16.21
N PRO A 167 -10.05 21.89 15.47
CA PRO A 167 -10.78 20.63 15.28
C PRO A 167 -9.92 19.51 14.68
N ASP A 168 -8.98 19.88 13.80
CA ASP A 168 -8.16 18.95 13.03
C ASP A 168 -6.77 18.70 13.68
N SER A 169 -6.49 19.31 14.84
CA SER A 169 -5.14 19.29 15.44
C SER A 169 -4.67 17.88 15.80
N THR A 170 -5.58 17.00 16.21
CA THR A 170 -5.20 15.64 16.59
C THR A 170 -4.72 14.81 15.40
N ILE A 171 -5.31 14.95 14.21
CA ILE A 171 -4.86 14.25 12.99
C ILE A 171 -3.44 14.70 12.62
N ILE A 172 -3.18 16.00 12.72
CA ILE A 172 -1.89 16.61 12.41
C ILE A 172 -0.82 16.14 13.40
N GLN A 173 -1.12 16.22 14.69
CA GLN A 173 -0.21 15.79 15.75
C GLN A 173 0.08 14.29 15.68
N SER A 174 -0.95 13.46 15.50
CA SER A 174 -0.82 12.00 15.39
C SER A 174 -0.01 11.59 14.16
N PHE A 175 -0.27 12.20 12.99
CA PHE A 175 0.51 11.91 11.79
C PHE A 175 1.98 12.31 11.94
N ALA A 176 2.27 13.48 12.51
CA ALA A 176 3.64 13.90 12.74
C ALA A 176 4.38 13.02 13.76
N LYS A 177 3.70 12.54 14.81
CA LYS A 177 4.26 11.54 15.72
C LYS A 177 4.62 10.26 14.98
N GLY A 178 3.74 9.79 14.09
CA GLY A 178 4.01 8.64 13.23
C GLY A 178 5.22 8.83 12.31
N LEU A 179 5.36 10.01 11.70
CA LEU A 179 6.54 10.37 10.91
C LEU A 179 7.82 10.37 11.75
N ASN A 180 7.77 10.98 12.95
CA ASN A 180 8.92 10.97 13.86
C ASN A 180 9.34 9.55 14.21
N TYR A 181 8.38 8.70 14.61
CA TYR A 181 8.66 7.30 14.90
C TYR A 181 9.32 6.60 13.71
N ALA A 182 8.79 6.78 12.50
CA ALA A 182 9.35 6.16 11.29
C ALA A 182 10.76 6.69 10.97
N PHE A 183 11.00 7.99 11.12
CA PHE A 183 12.32 8.58 10.87
C PHE A 183 13.35 8.18 11.92
N ASP A 184 12.94 8.00 13.17
CA ASP A 184 13.86 7.62 14.25
C ASP A 184 14.11 6.10 14.28
N THR A 185 13.13 5.31 13.87
CA THR A 185 13.19 3.84 13.97
C THR A 185 13.47 3.16 12.63
N LEU A 186 12.72 3.49 11.58
CA LEU A 186 12.79 2.79 10.30
C LEU A 186 13.89 3.32 9.37
N LEU A 187 14.13 4.63 9.36
CA LEU A 187 15.13 5.25 8.49
C LEU A 187 16.58 4.79 8.78
N PRO A 188 16.98 4.46 10.03
CA PRO A 188 18.25 3.80 10.30
C PRO A 188 18.29 2.34 9.79
N LEU A 189 17.22 1.57 9.99
CA LEU A 189 17.14 0.13 9.71
C LEU A 189 17.12 -0.23 8.23
N SER A 190 17.84 -1.29 7.84
CA SER A 190 17.66 -1.88 6.50
C SER A 190 16.22 -2.27 6.24
N ILE A 191 15.78 -2.16 4.98
CA ILE A 191 14.38 -2.41 4.60
C ILE A 191 13.95 -3.84 4.99
N GLY A 192 14.85 -4.82 4.89
CA GLY A 192 14.58 -6.20 5.33
C GLY A 192 14.47 -6.40 6.85
N GLN A 193 14.79 -5.39 7.65
CA GLN A 193 14.58 -5.40 9.11
C GLN A 193 13.23 -4.77 9.50
N TRP A 194 12.45 -4.27 8.54
CA TRP A 194 11.13 -3.73 8.84
C TRP A 194 10.18 -4.87 9.17
N LYS A 195 9.41 -4.68 10.24
CA LYS A 195 8.52 -5.68 10.84
C LYS A 195 7.18 -5.05 11.14
N PHE A 196 6.16 -5.87 11.23
CA PHE A 196 4.79 -5.47 11.54
C PHE A 196 4.69 -4.79 12.91
N SER A 197 5.59 -5.10 13.84
CA SER A 197 5.71 -4.37 15.11
C SER A 197 6.00 -2.88 14.89
N HIS A 198 6.82 -2.51 13.90
CA HIS A 198 7.07 -1.13 13.54
C HIS A 198 5.84 -0.49 12.89
N PHE A 199 5.15 -1.20 12.00
CA PHE A 199 3.93 -0.70 11.35
C PHE A 199 2.81 -0.49 12.36
N SER A 200 2.70 -1.41 13.33
CA SER A 200 1.78 -1.33 14.46
C SER A 200 2.10 -0.16 15.38
N ALA A 201 3.38 0.15 15.60
CA ALA A 201 3.78 1.31 16.38
C ALA A 201 3.43 2.62 15.65
N ILE A 202 3.68 2.71 14.34
CA ILE A 202 3.22 3.85 13.53
C ILE A 202 1.70 3.99 13.63
N HIS A 203 0.95 2.89 13.50
CA HIS A 203 -0.51 2.89 13.63
C HIS A 203 -0.98 3.45 14.98
N LYS A 204 -0.35 3.05 16.09
CA LYS A 204 -0.65 3.58 17.43
C LYS A 204 -0.46 5.09 17.52
N GLU A 205 0.54 5.64 16.82
CA GLU A 205 0.75 7.07 16.78
C GLU A 205 -0.27 7.80 15.92
N VAL A 206 -0.58 7.29 14.72
CA VAL A 206 -1.41 8.02 13.75
C VAL A 206 -2.92 7.86 13.96
N CYS A 207 -3.35 6.87 14.74
CA CYS A 207 -4.74 6.48 14.88
C CYS A 207 -5.33 6.81 16.26
N GLN A 208 -4.76 7.80 16.97
CA GLN A 208 -5.09 8.14 18.37
C GLN A 208 -6.56 8.55 18.63
N LEU A 209 -7.30 8.93 17.59
CA LEU A 209 -8.74 9.26 17.69
C LEU A 209 -9.65 8.03 17.68
N GLU A 210 -9.13 6.89 17.22
CA GLU A 210 -9.88 5.65 17.10
C GLU A 210 -9.94 4.89 18.43
N ASN A 211 -10.75 3.83 18.45
CA ASN A 211 -10.89 2.96 19.60
C ASN A 211 -9.52 2.47 20.11
N PRO A 212 -9.09 2.86 21.34
CA PRO A 212 -7.78 2.52 21.88
C PRO A 212 -7.50 1.01 21.91
N LYS A 213 -8.54 0.18 21.98
CA LYS A 213 -8.44 -1.29 22.00
C LYS A 213 -8.02 -1.89 20.65
N LEU A 214 -8.08 -1.12 19.56
CA LEU A 214 -7.75 -1.57 18.20
C LEU A 214 -6.40 -1.04 17.72
N LEU A 215 -5.71 -0.22 18.52
CA LEU A 215 -4.50 0.46 18.09
C LEU A 215 -3.30 -0.50 17.97
N GLY A 216 -2.81 -0.63 16.73
CA GLY A 216 -1.66 -1.45 16.39
C GLY A 216 -1.97 -2.94 16.48
N ILE A 217 -3.25 -3.30 16.38
CA ILE A 217 -3.72 -4.68 16.37
C ILE A 217 -4.22 -4.96 14.96
N PRO A 218 -3.76 -6.05 14.31
CA PRO A 218 -4.27 -6.41 13.01
C PRO A 218 -5.76 -6.75 13.12
N ARG A 219 -6.57 -6.30 12.17
CA ARG A 219 -7.99 -6.62 12.13
C ARG A 219 -8.19 -8.12 11.93
N LYS A 220 -9.29 -8.62 12.47
CA LYS A 220 -9.76 -10.00 12.27
C LYS A 220 -11.04 -10.06 11.45
N ASP A 221 -11.75 -8.93 11.38
CA ASP A 221 -13.00 -8.79 10.68
C ASP A 221 -12.75 -8.43 9.21
N ASP A 222 -13.67 -8.84 8.36
CA ASP A 222 -13.70 -8.44 6.97
C ASP A 222 -14.22 -7.01 6.87
N ILE A 223 -13.55 -6.20 6.06
CA ILE A 223 -13.94 -4.83 5.79
C ILE A 223 -14.15 -4.67 4.29
N ASN A 224 -15.26 -4.06 3.91
CA ASN A 224 -15.46 -3.61 2.55
C ASN A 224 -15.06 -2.15 2.47
N VAL A 225 -13.96 -1.87 1.78
CA VAL A 225 -13.46 -0.50 1.65
C VAL A 225 -13.86 0.01 0.26
N PRO A 226 -14.83 0.93 0.14
CA PRO A 226 -15.50 1.25 -1.12
C PRO A 226 -14.70 2.22 -2.03
N TYR A 227 -13.38 2.08 -2.12
CA TYR A 227 -12.52 3.07 -2.83
C TYR A 227 -12.36 2.84 -4.34
N GLY A 228 -13.33 2.21 -5.02
CA GLY A 228 -13.34 2.12 -6.48
C GLY A 228 -12.19 1.31 -7.12
N LEU A 229 -11.33 0.69 -6.31
CA LEU A 229 -10.45 -0.38 -6.77
C LEU A 229 -11.32 -1.63 -6.94
N SER A 230 -11.28 -2.25 -8.12
CA SER A 230 -12.03 -3.48 -8.43
C SER A 230 -11.50 -4.72 -7.69
N VAL A 231 -10.52 -4.55 -6.80
CA VAL A 231 -9.87 -5.64 -6.08
C VAL A 231 -10.34 -5.63 -4.62
N PRO A 232 -11.00 -6.69 -4.14
CA PRO A 232 -11.43 -6.79 -2.74
C PRO A 232 -10.22 -6.85 -1.81
N ASN A 233 -10.26 -6.16 -0.66
CA ASN A 233 -9.19 -6.23 0.33
C ASN A 233 -9.02 -7.65 0.88
N ALA A 234 -7.88 -7.91 1.52
CA ALA A 234 -7.64 -9.17 2.22
C ALA A 234 -8.77 -9.50 3.21
N LEU A 235 -9.08 -10.78 3.36
CA LEU A 235 -9.99 -11.21 4.42
C LEU A 235 -9.29 -11.06 5.78
N GLY A 236 -10.05 -10.80 6.84
CA GLY A 236 -9.49 -10.51 8.16
C GLY A 236 -8.59 -11.63 8.70
N TYR A 237 -8.91 -12.89 8.37
CA TYR A 237 -8.08 -14.02 8.75
C TYR A 237 -6.77 -14.14 7.93
N GLU A 238 -6.66 -13.47 6.78
CA GLU A 238 -5.50 -13.49 5.88
C GLU A 238 -4.46 -12.44 6.25
N VAL A 239 -4.90 -11.37 6.94
CA VAL A 239 -4.07 -10.21 7.30
C VAL A 239 -2.74 -10.60 7.97
N PRO A 240 -2.67 -11.48 9.00
CA PRO A 240 -1.41 -11.82 9.63
C PRO A 240 -0.40 -12.45 8.65
N TYR A 241 -0.87 -13.38 7.81
CA TYR A 241 -0.04 -14.07 6.83
C TYR A 241 0.42 -13.12 5.72
N LEU A 242 -0.49 -12.33 5.16
CA LEU A 242 -0.17 -11.38 4.09
C LEU A 242 0.80 -10.29 4.53
N THR A 243 0.71 -9.86 5.79
CA THR A 243 1.65 -8.91 6.38
C THR A 243 3.05 -9.50 6.50
N GLU A 244 3.17 -10.76 6.92
CA GLU A 244 4.46 -11.47 6.94
C GLU A 244 5.05 -11.57 5.52
N VAL A 245 4.23 -11.98 4.55
CA VAL A 245 4.63 -12.02 3.12
C VAL A 245 5.10 -10.63 2.65
N TYR A 246 4.40 -9.56 3.04
CA TYR A 246 4.79 -8.19 2.72
C TYR A 246 6.18 -7.82 3.27
N GLU A 247 6.47 -8.13 4.54
CA GLU A 247 7.80 -7.88 5.14
C GLU A 247 8.92 -8.58 4.37
N HIS A 248 8.66 -9.86 4.05
CA HIS A 248 9.62 -10.68 3.34
C HIS A 248 9.86 -10.20 1.91
N TRP A 249 8.79 -9.89 1.18
CA TRP A 249 8.84 -9.32 -0.16
C TRP A 249 9.62 -8.01 -0.17
N LEU A 250 9.29 -7.09 0.75
CA LEU A 250 9.93 -5.79 0.85
C LEU A 250 11.44 -5.93 1.11
N GLY A 251 11.82 -6.85 2.01
CA GLY A 251 13.21 -7.18 2.28
C GLY A 251 13.94 -7.83 1.11
N TYR A 252 13.28 -8.73 0.37
CA TYR A 252 13.85 -9.39 -0.81
C TYR A 252 14.10 -8.38 -1.93
N VAL A 253 13.07 -7.65 -2.36
CA VAL A 253 13.17 -6.68 -3.46
C VAL A 253 14.20 -5.59 -3.16
N SER A 254 14.27 -5.12 -1.92
CA SER A 254 15.29 -4.16 -1.52
C SER A 254 16.72 -4.70 -1.60
N ARG A 255 16.95 -5.99 -1.35
CA ARG A 255 18.30 -6.58 -1.38
C ARG A 255 18.74 -6.93 -2.79
N THR A 256 17.83 -7.39 -3.63
CA THR A 256 18.14 -7.80 -5.01
C THR A 256 18.23 -6.60 -5.94
N GLY A 257 17.62 -5.46 -5.61
CA GLY A 257 17.57 -4.30 -6.50
C GLY A 257 16.79 -4.59 -7.79
N CYS A 258 15.89 -5.57 -7.76
CA CYS A 258 15.14 -6.02 -8.92
C CYS A 258 14.09 -5.03 -9.42
N THR A 259 13.79 -4.00 -8.62
CA THR A 259 12.76 -3.01 -8.88
C THR A 259 13.34 -1.62 -8.73
N HIS A 260 12.95 -0.70 -9.62
CA HIS A 260 13.33 0.70 -9.50
C HIS A 260 12.86 1.28 -8.15
N ARG A 261 13.68 2.09 -7.49
CA ARG A 261 13.48 2.54 -6.11
C ARG A 261 12.16 3.30 -5.88
N VAL A 262 11.73 4.09 -6.87
CA VAL A 262 10.42 4.78 -6.85
C VAL A 262 9.26 3.78 -6.96
N LEU A 263 9.38 2.78 -7.85
CA LEU A 263 8.36 1.76 -8.03
C LEU A 263 8.23 0.90 -6.78
N LEU A 264 9.35 0.52 -6.14
CA LEU A 264 9.34 -0.19 -4.86
C LEU A 264 8.52 0.55 -3.79
N ALA A 265 8.70 1.87 -3.66
CA ALA A 265 7.94 2.64 -2.67
C ALA A 265 6.44 2.68 -3.00
N LEU A 266 6.09 2.84 -4.28
CA LEU A 266 4.70 2.84 -4.73
C LEU A 266 4.02 1.47 -4.59
N ASP A 267 4.71 0.40 -4.98
CA ASP A 267 4.25 -0.98 -4.79
C ASP A 267 4.06 -1.26 -3.29
N ALA A 268 5.01 -0.84 -2.46
CA ALA A 268 4.93 -1.02 -1.01
C ALA A 268 3.74 -0.26 -0.40
N PHE A 269 3.38 0.91 -0.93
CA PHE A 269 2.15 1.62 -0.58
C PHE A 269 0.92 0.81 -0.98
N MET A 270 0.81 0.43 -2.25
CA MET A 270 -0.37 -0.24 -2.82
C MET A 270 -0.64 -1.59 -2.15
N VAL A 271 0.40 -2.39 -1.96
CA VAL A 271 0.30 -3.71 -1.33
C VAL A 271 -0.12 -3.59 0.14
N PHE A 272 0.52 -2.69 0.91
CA PHE A 272 0.14 -2.51 2.32
C PHE A 272 -1.30 -1.99 2.45
N TYR A 273 -1.67 -1.03 1.61
CA TYR A 273 -3.02 -0.46 1.58
C TYR A 273 -4.07 -1.51 1.23
N HIS A 274 -3.76 -2.43 0.30
CA HIS A 274 -4.64 -3.52 -0.11
C HIS A 274 -4.79 -4.63 0.94
N ILE A 275 -3.68 -4.99 1.62
CA ILE A 275 -3.76 -5.88 2.79
C ILE A 275 -4.68 -5.25 3.85
N HIS A 276 -4.59 -3.92 3.98
CA HIS A 276 -5.43 -3.12 4.87
C HIS A 276 -5.39 -3.68 6.29
N PRO A 277 -4.20 -3.82 6.92
CA PRO A 277 -4.04 -4.67 8.09
C PRO A 277 -4.76 -4.18 9.34
N PHE A 278 -5.14 -2.90 9.40
CA PHE A 278 -5.81 -2.31 10.57
C PHE A 278 -7.28 -2.00 10.28
N MET A 279 -8.06 -1.73 11.33
CA MET A 279 -9.48 -1.34 11.19
C MET A 279 -9.66 0.02 10.54
N ASP A 280 -8.73 0.95 10.77
CA ASP A 280 -8.70 2.28 10.16
C ASP A 280 -7.25 2.77 10.02
N CYS A 281 -7.04 3.98 9.50
CA CYS A 281 -5.75 4.67 9.40
C CYS A 281 -4.74 4.00 8.46
N ASN A 282 -5.15 3.00 7.66
CA ASN A 282 -4.28 2.29 6.73
C ASN A 282 -3.66 3.22 5.69
N THR A 283 -4.39 4.21 5.19
CA THR A 283 -3.86 5.23 4.27
C THR A 283 -2.71 6.00 4.90
N ARG A 284 -2.88 6.47 6.16
CA ARG A 284 -1.87 7.23 6.90
C ARG A 284 -0.60 6.40 7.13
N VAL A 285 -0.75 5.15 7.57
CA VAL A 285 0.40 4.26 7.76
C VAL A 285 1.11 4.01 6.42
N SER A 286 0.37 3.71 5.36
CA SER A 286 0.93 3.46 4.02
C SER A 286 1.73 4.65 3.49
N GLN A 287 1.22 5.88 3.68
CA GLN A 287 1.92 7.11 3.27
C GLN A 287 3.23 7.32 4.03
N ILE A 288 3.24 7.05 5.34
CA ILE A 288 4.45 7.13 6.15
C ILE A 288 5.47 6.08 5.68
N LEU A 289 5.05 4.85 5.44
CA LEU A 289 5.93 3.78 4.96
C LEU A 289 6.54 4.11 3.60
N MET A 290 5.72 4.52 2.63
CA MET A 290 6.18 4.93 1.31
C MET A 290 7.19 6.07 1.38
N ASN A 291 6.89 7.14 2.10
CA ASN A 291 7.78 8.29 2.19
C ASN A 291 9.08 7.97 2.95
N THR A 292 9.00 7.08 3.94
CA THR A 292 10.19 6.59 4.64
C THR A 292 11.07 5.73 3.70
N LEU A 293 10.47 4.90 2.83
CA LEU A 293 11.18 4.14 1.81
C LEU A 293 11.88 5.07 0.81
N LEU A 294 11.19 6.10 0.32
CA LEU A 294 11.77 7.08 -0.60
C LEU A 294 12.96 7.81 0.03
N LEU A 295 12.80 8.34 1.23
CA LEU A 295 13.88 9.02 1.95
C LEU A 295 15.08 8.10 2.20
N ARG A 296 14.83 6.83 2.53
CA ARG A 296 15.89 5.84 2.72
C ARG A 296 16.72 5.61 1.45
N GLN A 297 16.09 5.80 0.29
CA GLN A 297 16.68 5.63 -1.03
C GLN A 297 17.23 6.95 -1.62
N ASP A 298 17.34 8.00 -0.80
CA ASP A 298 17.72 9.38 -1.19
C ASP A 298 16.79 10.00 -2.25
N ILE A 299 15.51 9.59 -2.25
CA ILE A 299 14.47 10.15 -3.11
C ILE A 299 13.62 11.13 -2.28
N PRO A 300 13.30 12.32 -2.81
CA PRO A 300 12.38 13.24 -2.14
C PRO A 300 11.06 12.56 -1.82
N PRO A 301 10.50 12.81 -0.63
CA PRO A 301 9.19 12.28 -0.30
C PRO A 301 8.14 12.91 -1.23
N VAL A 302 7.12 12.13 -1.55
CA VAL A 302 6.11 12.49 -2.55
C VAL A 302 4.74 12.68 -1.93
N GLN A 303 4.00 13.57 -2.55
CA GLN A 303 2.61 13.81 -2.22
C GLN A 303 1.70 12.97 -3.12
N LEU A 304 1.18 11.86 -2.60
CA LEU A 304 0.10 11.12 -3.25
C LEU A 304 -1.20 11.93 -3.30
N LEU A 305 -1.72 12.11 -4.52
CA LEU A 305 -3.02 12.73 -4.78
C LEU A 305 -4.08 11.69 -5.19
N LEU A 306 -3.76 10.41 -5.07
CA LEU A 306 -4.50 9.27 -5.66
C LEU A 306 -5.95 9.11 -5.19
N PHE A 307 -6.40 9.90 -4.24
CA PHE A 307 -7.76 9.83 -3.68
C PHE A 307 -8.44 11.20 -3.63
N MET A 308 -7.84 12.21 -4.26
CA MET A 308 -8.43 13.54 -4.31
C MET A 308 -9.47 13.62 -5.42
N ASN A 309 -10.67 14.08 -5.06
CA ASN A 309 -11.63 14.46 -6.08
C ASN A 309 -11.14 15.72 -6.83
N LYS A 310 -11.74 16.03 -7.99
CA LYS A 310 -11.40 17.20 -8.81
C LYS A 310 -11.50 18.55 -8.07
N VAL A 311 -12.22 18.62 -6.95
CA VAL A 311 -12.36 19.83 -6.14
C VAL A 311 -11.14 20.00 -5.24
N GLN A 312 -10.70 18.92 -4.57
CA GLN A 312 -9.49 18.90 -3.75
C GLN A 312 -8.23 19.13 -4.60
N LEU A 313 -8.17 18.60 -5.82
CA LEU A 313 -7.05 18.85 -6.76
C LEU A 313 -6.95 20.33 -7.18
N ARG A 314 -8.08 21.01 -7.38
CA ARG A 314 -8.09 22.43 -7.78
C ARG A 314 -7.64 23.35 -6.67
N GLN A 315 -8.08 23.09 -5.44
CA GLN A 315 -7.62 23.81 -4.24
C GLN A 315 -6.11 23.67 -3.96
N MET A 316 -5.42 22.79 -4.69
CA MET A 316 -4.00 22.47 -4.56
C MET A 316 -3.09 23.13 -5.56
N GLN A 317 -3.66 23.54 -6.68
CA GLN A 317 -2.94 24.28 -7.71
C GLN A 317 -2.91 25.79 -7.41
N ASP A 318 -3.79 26.25 -6.52
CA ASP A 318 -3.91 27.62 -6.02
C ASP A 318 -3.11 27.85 -4.71
#